data_AF-A0A258FGH0-F1
#
_entry.id   AF-A0A258FGH0-F1
#
_cell.length_a   1.000
_cell.length_b   1.000
_cell.length_c   1.000
_cell.angle_alpha   90.00
_cell.angle_beta   90.00
_cell.angle_gamma   90.00
#
_symmetry.space_group_name_H-M   'P 1'
#
loop_
_entity.id
_entity.type
_entity.pdbx_description
1 polymer ?
#
loop_
_entity_poly.entity_id
_entity_poly.type
_entity_poly.pdbx_seq_one_letter_code
_entity_poly.pdbx_strand_id
1 'polypeptide(L)'
;MVIASLFALVMAAAADEPVTTSPTARPAPAAATSPASSPTPAGEPRDADIPASAPTDDYGFVAWCHGALSGHMELHDRVKPELDKVSPGGADTELAKAGADYLNLYAAALKEAEKASPSNIHDRGVEANAMGYRIWSAARAAEPRTQMWSYLMWELPPRCEIAAKRLEQNSSLLGQALKSDAPPAAPGPVGRLETPAPETATAGAPEAVAPALGLRGAK
;
A
#
# COMPACT_ATOMS: atom_id res chain seq x y z
N MET A 1 -25.09 -4.56 49.96
CA MET A 1 -26.08 -5.60 49.54
C MET A 1 -25.41 -6.38 48.42
N VAL A 2 -24.88 -7.56 48.75
CA VAL A 2 -24.12 -8.47 47.87
C VAL A 2 -25.03 -9.64 47.56
N ILE A 3 -25.25 -9.98 46.28
CA ILE A 3 -25.84 -11.26 45.91
C ILE A 3 -24.92 -11.93 44.88
N ALA A 4 -24.22 -12.93 45.40
CA ALA A 4 -23.54 -13.98 44.65
C ALA A 4 -24.56 -15.08 44.29
N SER A 5 -24.44 -15.66 43.10
CA SER A 5 -25.00 -16.96 42.68
C SER A 5 -24.36 -17.26 41.31
N LEU A 6 -23.31 -18.09 41.16
CA LEU A 6 -23.11 -19.50 41.56
C LEU A 6 -24.19 -20.41 40.94
N PHE A 7 -23.96 -20.82 39.69
CA PHE A 7 -24.53 -22.04 39.12
C PHE A 7 -23.40 -22.84 38.48
N ALA A 8 -22.83 -23.73 39.28
CA ALA A 8 -22.13 -24.92 38.82
C ALA A 8 -23.08 -26.10 39.05
N LEU A 9 -23.38 -26.86 38.00
CA LEU A 9 -23.88 -28.22 38.15
C LEU A 9 -23.18 -29.13 37.13
N VAL A 10 -22.38 -30.02 37.68
CA VAL A 10 -21.78 -31.20 37.07
C VAL A 10 -22.83 -32.31 36.99
N MET A 11 -22.88 -33.05 35.88
CA MET A 11 -23.37 -34.43 35.87
C MET A 11 -22.47 -35.31 35.01
N ALA A 12 -22.20 -36.49 35.55
CA ALA A 12 -21.16 -37.43 35.15
C ALA A 12 -21.73 -38.64 34.39
N ALA A 13 -20.84 -39.24 33.58
CA ALA A 13 -20.66 -40.66 33.28
C ALA A 13 -21.83 -41.52 32.74
N ALA A 14 -21.60 -42.07 31.54
CA ALA A 14 -21.92 -43.46 31.22
C ALA A 14 -20.74 -44.06 30.42
N ALA A 15 -20.28 -45.22 30.86
CA ALA A 15 -19.26 -46.04 30.23
C ALA A 15 -19.92 -47.10 29.33
N ASP A 16 -19.30 -47.44 28.19
CA ASP A 16 -19.35 -48.79 27.64
C ASP A 16 -18.05 -49.09 26.86
N GLU A 17 -17.72 -50.37 26.81
CA GLU A 17 -16.40 -51.02 26.80
C GLU A 17 -15.84 -51.31 25.38
N PRO A 18 -14.59 -51.84 25.25
CA PRO A 18 -13.80 -51.78 24.02
C PRO A 18 -13.98 -52.99 23.10
N VAL A 19 -14.27 -52.75 21.82
CA VAL A 19 -14.12 -53.80 20.78
C VAL A 19 -12.65 -53.92 20.38
N THR A 20 -12.02 -54.95 20.95
CA THR A 20 -10.81 -55.56 20.42
C THR A 20 -11.16 -56.37 19.17
N THR A 21 -10.68 -55.93 18.00
CA THR A 21 -10.45 -56.81 16.85
C THR A 21 -9.17 -56.37 16.14
N SER A 22 -8.08 -57.07 16.42
CA SER A 22 -6.94 -57.14 15.49
C SER A 22 -7.17 -58.28 14.51
N PRO A 23 -6.86 -58.08 13.22
CA PRO A 23 -6.33 -59.15 12.40
C PRO A 23 -4.94 -58.78 11.86
N THR A 24 -3.97 -59.57 12.31
CA THR A 24 -2.91 -60.21 11.52
C THR A 24 -2.16 -59.35 10.47
N ALA A 25 -0.89 -59.13 10.81
CA ALA A 25 0.17 -58.63 9.96
C ALA A 25 0.29 -59.34 8.60
N ARG A 26 0.52 -58.55 7.55
CA ARG A 26 1.19 -58.95 6.31
C ARG A 26 2.37 -58.00 6.09
N PRO A 27 3.61 -58.48 5.89
CA PRO A 27 4.74 -57.60 5.67
C PRO A 27 4.80 -57.17 4.20
N ALA A 28 4.95 -55.87 3.96
CA ALA A 28 5.24 -55.29 2.65
C ALA A 28 6.17 -54.06 2.85
N PRO A 29 7.03 -53.75 1.86
CA PRO A 29 8.45 -53.50 2.08
C PRO A 29 8.80 -52.07 2.49
N ALA A 30 9.99 -51.94 3.06
CA ALA A 30 10.67 -50.70 3.36
C ALA A 30 10.63 -49.73 2.17
N ALA A 31 10.08 -48.54 2.39
CA ALA A 31 10.22 -47.41 1.49
C ALA A 31 10.25 -46.10 2.30
N ALA A 32 11.34 -45.38 2.09
CA ALA A 32 11.54 -43.95 2.28
C ALA A 32 11.35 -43.39 3.69
N THR A 33 12.49 -43.19 4.34
CA THR A 33 12.73 -42.12 5.32
C THR A 33 12.15 -40.82 4.77
N SER A 34 11.02 -40.35 5.32
CA SER A 34 10.55 -38.98 5.12
C SER A 34 11.66 -38.02 5.57
N PRO A 35 12.10 -37.05 4.74
CA PRO A 35 12.89 -35.96 5.27
C PRO A 35 12.00 -35.20 6.26
N ALA A 36 12.47 -35.14 7.51
CA ALA A 36 11.85 -34.35 8.56
C ALA A 36 11.63 -32.93 8.03
N SER A 37 10.37 -32.48 8.03
CA SER A 37 10.04 -31.07 7.90
C SER A 37 10.71 -30.33 9.04
N SER A 38 11.79 -29.62 8.73
CA SER A 38 12.37 -28.65 9.66
C SER A 38 11.25 -27.67 10.07
N PRO A 39 11.03 -27.42 11.37
CA PRO A 39 10.04 -26.44 11.77
C PRO A 39 10.48 -25.07 11.25
N THR A 40 9.66 -24.47 10.40
CA THR A 40 9.73 -23.04 10.07
C THR A 40 9.77 -22.27 11.40
N PRO A 41 10.70 -21.33 11.60
CA PRO A 41 10.70 -20.50 12.80
C PRO A 41 9.32 -19.86 12.93
N ALA A 42 8.66 -20.04 14.08
CA ALA A 42 7.42 -19.35 14.37
C ALA A 42 7.71 -17.85 14.25
N GLY A 43 7.11 -17.21 13.23
CA GLY A 43 7.25 -15.79 12.99
C GLY A 43 6.79 -14.99 14.21
N GLU A 44 7.37 -13.81 14.37
CA GLU A 44 6.99 -12.86 15.43
C GLU A 44 5.46 -12.68 15.47
N PRO A 45 4.84 -12.53 16.66
CA PRO A 45 3.39 -12.42 16.77
C PRO A 45 2.87 -11.31 15.86
N ARG A 46 2.00 -11.67 14.91
CA ARG A 46 1.35 -10.69 14.04
C ARG A 46 0.41 -9.84 14.90
N ASP A 47 0.43 -8.54 14.63
CA ASP A 47 -0.59 -7.63 15.14
C ASP A 47 -1.98 -8.08 14.66
N ALA A 48 -2.90 -8.31 15.59
CA ALA A 48 -4.23 -8.87 15.30
C ALA A 48 -5.08 -7.94 14.42
N ASP A 49 -4.74 -6.65 14.38
CA ASP A 49 -5.42 -5.64 13.57
C ASP A 49 -5.00 -5.66 12.09
N ILE A 50 -3.98 -6.45 11.73
CA ILE A 50 -3.51 -6.59 10.33
C ILE A 50 -4.17 -7.82 9.69
N PRO A 51 -4.93 -7.65 8.59
CA PRO A 51 -5.49 -8.78 7.85
C PRO A 51 -4.41 -9.79 7.44
N ALA A 52 -4.76 -11.07 7.46
CA ALA A 52 -3.79 -12.15 7.21
C ALA A 52 -3.06 -12.03 5.85
N SER A 53 -3.72 -11.48 4.84
CA SER A 53 -3.16 -11.26 3.49
C SER A 53 -2.37 -9.95 3.35
N ALA A 54 -2.39 -9.07 4.35
CA ALA A 54 -1.73 -7.78 4.28
C ALA A 54 -0.28 -7.87 4.82
N PRO A 55 0.70 -7.20 4.18
CA PRO A 55 2.05 -7.08 4.73
C PRO A 55 2.05 -6.40 6.12
N THR A 56 3.10 -6.66 6.91
CA THR A 56 3.22 -6.12 8.28
C THR A 56 3.95 -4.78 8.35
N ASP A 57 4.76 -4.45 7.34
CA ASP A 57 5.46 -3.17 7.24
C ASP A 57 4.55 -2.07 6.67
N ASP A 58 4.79 -0.81 7.02
CA ASP A 58 3.92 0.29 6.62
C ASP A 58 3.78 0.48 5.12
N TYR A 59 4.87 0.40 4.36
CA TYR A 59 4.81 0.59 2.90
C TYR A 59 3.99 -0.51 2.24
N GLY A 60 4.28 -1.77 2.56
CA GLY A 60 3.53 -2.91 2.04
C GLY A 60 2.07 -2.88 2.48
N PHE A 61 1.81 -2.53 3.75
CA PHE A 61 0.46 -2.44 4.29
C PHE A 61 -0.36 -1.33 3.63
N VAL A 62 0.21 -0.13 3.44
CA VAL A 62 -0.45 0.98 2.73
C VAL A 62 -0.71 0.64 1.27
N ALA A 63 0.24 -0.03 0.60
CA ALA A 63 0.04 -0.51 -0.77
C ALA A 63 -1.12 -1.52 -0.85
N TRP A 64 -1.20 -2.43 0.11
CA TRP A 64 -2.33 -3.36 0.25
C TRP A 64 -3.66 -2.62 0.50
N CYS A 65 -3.68 -1.64 1.40
CA CYS A 65 -4.86 -0.81 1.67
C CYS A 65 -5.32 -0.05 0.41
N HIS A 66 -4.39 0.48 -0.38
CA HIS A 66 -4.69 1.11 -1.66
C HIS A 66 -5.37 0.13 -2.61
N GLY A 67 -4.82 -1.07 -2.78
CA GLY A 67 -5.41 -2.10 -3.63
C GLY A 67 -6.80 -2.55 -3.16
N ALA A 68 -6.95 -2.77 -1.85
CA ALA A 68 -8.22 -3.13 -1.24
C ALA A 68 -9.29 -2.05 -1.49
N LEU A 69 -8.97 -0.78 -1.24
CA LEU A 69 -9.91 0.31 -1.48
C LEU A 69 -10.21 0.50 -2.97
N SER A 70 -9.22 0.33 -3.85
CA SER A 70 -9.42 0.40 -5.30
C SER A 70 -10.42 -0.65 -5.78
N GLY A 71 -10.31 -1.89 -5.27
CA GLY A 71 -11.25 -2.95 -5.60
C GLY A 71 -12.66 -2.71 -5.05
N HIS A 72 -12.78 -2.05 -3.90
CA HIS A 72 -14.07 -1.64 -3.33
C HIS A 72 -14.73 -0.56 -4.19
N MET A 73 -13.97 0.45 -4.62
CA MET A 73 -14.47 1.53 -5.46
C MET A 73 -14.90 1.04 -6.85
N GLU A 74 -14.25 0.02 -7.41
CA GLU A 74 -14.71 -0.59 -8.67
C GLU A 74 -16.06 -1.32 -8.54
N LEU A 75 -16.39 -1.84 -7.35
CA LEU A 75 -17.71 -2.46 -7.13
C LEU A 75 -18.83 -1.44 -7.23
N HIS A 76 -18.57 -0.16 -6.94
CA HIS A 76 -19.57 0.91 -6.89
C HIS A 76 -20.44 0.97 -8.16
N ASP A 77 -19.81 1.02 -9.34
CA ASP A 77 -20.53 1.05 -10.62
C ASP A 77 -21.38 -0.20 -10.87
N ARG A 78 -20.93 -1.36 -10.36
CA ARG A 78 -21.63 -2.64 -10.50
C ARG A 78 -22.85 -2.73 -9.57
N VAL A 79 -22.72 -2.17 -8.36
CA VAL A 79 -23.76 -2.25 -7.34
C VAL A 79 -24.75 -1.10 -7.41
N LYS A 80 -24.43 -0.01 -8.13
CA LYS A 80 -25.26 1.17 -8.26
C LYS A 80 -26.73 0.87 -8.63
N PRO A 81 -27.04 -0.01 -9.60
CA PRO A 81 -28.43 -0.33 -9.93
C PRO A 81 -29.20 -1.00 -8.78
N GLU A 82 -28.54 -1.75 -7.90
CA GLU A 82 -29.17 -2.34 -6.72
C GLU A 82 -29.24 -1.32 -5.57
N LEU A 83 -28.21 -0.48 -5.39
CA LEU A 83 -28.20 0.63 -4.45
C LEU A 83 -29.37 1.59 -4.70
N ASP A 84 -29.57 2.01 -5.94
CA ASP A 84 -30.62 2.96 -6.31
C ASP A 84 -32.04 2.39 -6.03
N LYS A 85 -32.21 1.06 -5.99
CA LYS A 85 -33.48 0.40 -5.61
C LYS A 85 -33.76 0.47 -4.10
N VAL A 86 -32.72 0.44 -3.27
CA VAL A 86 -32.85 0.39 -1.79
C VAL A 86 -32.64 1.75 -1.12
N SER A 87 -31.90 2.65 -1.76
CA SER A 87 -31.58 3.99 -1.28
C SER A 87 -31.59 4.98 -2.46
N PRO A 88 -32.79 5.35 -2.97
CA PRO A 88 -32.89 6.29 -4.07
C PRO A 88 -32.39 7.68 -3.64
N GLY A 89 -31.62 8.34 -4.50
CA GLY A 89 -31.15 9.72 -4.27
C GLY A 89 -29.66 9.88 -4.00
N GLY A 90 -28.85 8.83 -4.17
CA GLY A 90 -27.39 8.97 -4.19
C GLY A 90 -26.71 8.98 -2.83
N ALA A 91 -27.23 8.24 -1.84
CA ALA A 91 -26.59 8.14 -0.51
C ALA A 91 -25.15 7.58 -0.56
N ASP A 92 -24.79 6.93 -1.66
CA ASP A 92 -23.47 6.39 -1.99
C ASP A 92 -22.44 7.46 -2.44
N THR A 93 -22.86 8.70 -2.74
CA THR A 93 -21.94 9.73 -3.27
C THR A 93 -20.87 10.14 -2.27
N GLU A 94 -21.23 10.31 -1.00
CA GLU A 94 -20.26 10.67 0.04
C GLU A 94 -19.26 9.53 0.29
N LEU A 95 -19.72 8.28 0.21
CA LEU A 95 -18.85 7.11 0.32
C LEU A 95 -17.86 7.04 -0.86
N ALA A 96 -18.32 7.27 -2.08
CA ALA A 96 -17.46 7.32 -3.26
C ALA A 96 -16.43 8.47 -3.17
N LYS A 97 -16.86 9.64 -2.69
CA LYS A 97 -15.97 10.79 -2.46
C LYS A 97 -14.91 10.48 -1.41
N ALA A 98 -15.30 9.94 -0.25
CA ALA A 98 -14.36 9.55 0.79
C ALA A 98 -13.36 8.50 0.29
N GLY A 99 -13.84 7.52 -0.49
CA GLY A 99 -12.97 6.53 -1.13
C GLY A 99 -11.92 7.15 -2.05
N ALA A 100 -12.30 8.13 -2.87
CA ALA A 100 -11.36 8.87 -3.72
C ALA A 100 -10.33 9.66 -2.91
N ASP A 101 -10.75 10.31 -1.83
CA ASP A 101 -9.86 11.07 -0.95
C ASP A 101 -8.82 10.15 -0.27
N TYR A 102 -9.23 8.96 0.19
CA TYR A 102 -8.32 7.96 0.76
C TYR A 102 -7.38 7.34 -0.27
N LEU A 103 -7.84 7.08 -1.50
CA LEU A 103 -6.96 6.61 -2.58
C LEU A 103 -5.86 7.62 -2.88
N ASN A 104 -6.19 8.91 -2.92
CA ASN A 104 -5.21 9.98 -3.09
C ASN A 104 -4.21 10.04 -1.94
N LEU A 105 -4.67 9.90 -0.68
CA LEU A 105 -3.80 9.82 0.49
C LEU A 105 -2.79 8.67 0.37
N TYR A 106 -3.26 7.47 0.00
CA TYR A 106 -2.38 6.31 -0.13
C TYR A 106 -1.40 6.44 -1.28
N ALA A 107 -1.86 6.93 -2.44
CA ALA A 107 -0.98 7.18 -3.58
C ALA A 107 0.13 8.20 -3.24
N ALA A 108 -0.20 9.26 -2.51
CA ALA A 108 0.76 10.26 -2.07
C ALA A 108 1.79 9.66 -1.09
N ALA A 109 1.34 8.91 -0.08
CA ALA A 109 2.21 8.26 0.90
C ALA A 109 3.18 7.27 0.25
N LEU A 110 2.69 6.44 -0.69
CA LEU A 110 3.52 5.47 -1.43
C LEU A 110 4.56 6.17 -2.29
N LYS A 111 4.16 7.23 -3.01
CA LYS A 111 5.06 8.00 -3.85
C LYS A 111 6.19 8.67 -3.07
N GLU A 112 5.88 9.27 -1.92
CA GLU A 112 6.92 9.88 -1.08
C GLU A 112 7.84 8.82 -0.47
N ALA A 113 7.31 7.64 -0.10
CA ALA A 113 8.13 6.53 0.36
C ALA A 113 9.10 6.00 -0.71
N GLU A 114 8.61 5.82 -1.94
CA GLU A 114 9.45 5.41 -3.07
C GLU A 114 10.56 6.40 -3.36
N LYS A 115 10.25 7.70 -3.28
CA LYS A 115 11.20 8.79 -3.50
C LYS A 115 12.24 8.92 -2.38
N ALA A 116 11.86 8.65 -1.13
CA ALA A 116 12.76 8.72 0.01
C ALA A 116 13.60 7.45 0.20
N SER A 117 13.20 6.34 -0.43
CA SER A 117 13.88 5.06 -0.29
C SER A 117 15.26 5.05 -0.98
N PRO A 118 16.31 4.53 -0.32
CA PRO A 118 17.62 4.32 -0.95
C PRO A 118 17.64 3.13 -1.94
N SER A 119 16.56 2.37 -2.02
CA SER A 119 16.40 1.20 -2.89
C SER A 119 15.08 1.26 -3.65
N ASN A 120 14.99 0.60 -4.80
CA ASN A 120 13.71 0.46 -5.49
C ASN A 120 12.80 -0.49 -4.69
N ILE A 121 11.71 0.05 -4.16
CA ILE A 121 10.68 -0.70 -3.41
C ILE A 121 9.36 -0.82 -4.18
N HIS A 122 9.29 -0.28 -5.41
CA HIS A 122 8.06 -0.12 -6.17
C HIS A 122 7.39 -1.46 -6.48
N ASP A 123 8.16 -2.45 -6.95
CA ASP A 123 7.63 -3.77 -7.33
C ASP A 123 6.93 -4.48 -6.17
N ARG A 124 7.47 -4.31 -4.95
CA ARG A 124 6.85 -4.81 -3.72
C ARG A 124 5.53 -4.12 -3.42
N GLY A 125 5.44 -2.82 -3.70
CA GLY A 125 4.20 -2.04 -3.60
C GLY A 125 3.15 -2.54 -4.59
N VAL A 126 3.54 -2.80 -5.84
CA VAL A 126 2.65 -3.36 -6.87
C VAL A 126 2.11 -4.72 -6.46
N GLU A 127 2.95 -5.61 -5.93
CA GLU A 127 2.51 -6.92 -5.44
C GLU A 127 1.53 -6.81 -4.27
N ALA A 128 1.86 -5.97 -3.28
CA ALA A 128 0.99 -5.74 -2.13
C ALA A 128 -0.36 -5.14 -2.52
N ASN A 129 -0.36 -4.20 -3.46
CA ASN A 129 -1.58 -3.63 -4.05
C ASN A 129 -2.42 -4.72 -4.73
N ALA A 130 -1.81 -5.57 -5.56
CA ALA A 130 -2.51 -6.69 -6.18
C ALA A 130 -3.09 -7.66 -5.14
N MET A 131 -2.38 -7.92 -4.02
CA MET A 131 -2.92 -8.71 -2.90
C MET A 131 -4.19 -8.09 -2.31
N GLY A 132 -4.16 -6.78 -2.02
CA GLY A 132 -5.32 -6.05 -1.49
C GLY A 132 -6.50 -6.06 -2.45
N TYR A 133 -6.25 -5.80 -3.73
CA TYR A 133 -7.31 -5.78 -4.75
C TYR A 133 -7.99 -7.15 -4.94
N ARG A 134 -7.26 -8.25 -4.74
CA ARG A 134 -7.78 -9.61 -4.90
C ARG A 134 -8.80 -10.04 -3.83
N ILE A 135 -8.87 -9.37 -2.67
CA ILE A 135 -9.85 -9.72 -1.63
C ILE A 135 -11.30 -9.61 -2.14
N TRP A 136 -11.52 -8.79 -3.16
CA TRP A 136 -12.81 -8.56 -3.80
C TRP A 136 -13.18 -9.55 -4.90
N SER A 137 -12.34 -10.54 -5.18
CA SER A 137 -12.58 -11.54 -6.22
C SER A 137 -13.93 -12.26 -6.04
N ALA A 138 -14.23 -12.71 -4.83
CA ALA A 138 -15.49 -13.39 -4.52
C ALA A 138 -16.70 -12.44 -4.66
N ALA A 139 -16.59 -11.20 -4.14
CA ALA A 139 -17.64 -10.21 -4.28
C ALA A 139 -17.95 -9.94 -5.75
N ARG A 140 -16.94 -9.68 -6.59
CA ARG A 140 -17.11 -9.45 -8.04
C ARG A 140 -17.79 -10.61 -8.78
N ALA A 141 -17.66 -11.84 -8.28
CA ALA A 141 -18.26 -13.03 -8.88
C ALA A 141 -19.65 -13.36 -8.33
N ALA A 142 -20.10 -12.71 -7.26
CA ALA A 142 -21.38 -12.98 -6.61
C ALA A 142 -22.57 -12.43 -7.41
N GLU A 143 -23.81 -12.84 -7.09
CA GLU A 143 -25.00 -12.22 -7.66
C GLU A 143 -25.16 -10.73 -7.27
N PRO A 144 -25.90 -9.92 -8.06
CA PRO A 144 -25.94 -8.46 -7.88
C PRO A 144 -26.32 -7.99 -6.48
N ARG A 145 -27.27 -8.65 -5.83
CA ARG A 145 -27.69 -8.30 -4.46
C ARG A 145 -26.57 -8.57 -3.44
N THR A 146 -25.83 -9.67 -3.61
CA THR A 146 -24.71 -10.02 -2.72
C THR A 146 -23.50 -9.12 -2.97
N GLN A 147 -23.28 -8.67 -4.22
CA GLN A 147 -22.31 -7.60 -4.53
C GLN A 147 -22.64 -6.32 -3.75
N MET A 148 -23.90 -5.86 -3.81
CA MET A 148 -24.35 -4.65 -3.11
C MET A 148 -24.14 -4.75 -1.60
N TRP A 149 -24.52 -5.88 -0.98
CA TRP A 149 -24.29 -6.07 0.45
C TRP A 149 -22.81 -6.14 0.82
N SER A 150 -21.97 -6.75 -0.03
CA SER A 150 -20.51 -6.75 0.17
C SER A 150 -19.94 -5.34 0.11
N TYR A 151 -20.46 -4.48 -0.76
CA TYR A 151 -20.07 -3.08 -0.85
C TYR A 151 -20.49 -2.27 0.39
N LEU A 152 -21.74 -2.43 0.85
CA LEU A 152 -22.29 -1.66 1.97
C LEU A 152 -21.74 -2.06 3.34
N MET A 153 -21.43 -3.34 3.54
CA MET A 153 -21.01 -3.87 4.85
C MET A 153 -19.50 -3.81 5.07
N TRP A 154 -18.74 -3.40 4.06
CA TRP A 154 -17.30 -3.33 4.17
C TRP A 154 -16.85 -1.95 4.57
N GLU A 155 -15.91 -1.93 5.51
CA GLU A 155 -15.22 -0.73 5.95
C GLU A 155 -13.71 -0.93 5.81
N LEU A 156 -13.04 0.17 5.52
CA LEU A 156 -11.60 0.21 5.45
C LEU A 156 -11.02 0.11 6.88
N PRO A 157 -10.05 -0.78 7.15
CA PRO A 157 -9.45 -0.86 8.47
C PRO A 157 -8.87 0.50 8.91
N PRO A 158 -9.18 1.01 10.13
CA PRO A 158 -8.70 2.32 10.59
C PRO A 158 -7.18 2.48 10.54
N ARG A 159 -6.45 1.36 10.70
CA ARG A 159 -5.00 1.30 10.59
C ARG A 159 -4.48 1.79 9.23
N CYS A 160 -5.24 1.64 8.14
CA CYS A 160 -4.80 2.05 6.81
C CYS A 160 -4.49 3.55 6.74
N GLU A 161 -5.35 4.40 7.30
CA GLU A 161 -5.12 5.84 7.37
C GLU A 161 -3.92 6.19 8.27
N ILE A 162 -3.84 5.55 9.44
CA ILE A 162 -2.76 5.78 10.41
C ILE A 162 -1.40 5.42 9.81
N ALA A 163 -1.31 4.25 9.17
CA ALA A 163 -0.10 3.78 8.52
C ALA A 163 0.30 4.68 7.34
N ALA A 164 -0.66 5.16 6.55
CA ALA A 164 -0.38 6.07 5.44
C ALA A 164 0.21 7.40 5.91
N LYS A 165 -0.40 8.02 6.93
CA LYS A 165 0.12 9.27 7.52
C LYS A 165 1.49 9.07 8.13
N ARG A 166 1.71 7.96 8.84
CA ARG A 166 3.03 7.62 9.41
C ARG A 166 4.08 7.39 8.33
N LEU A 167 3.73 6.66 7.27
CA LEU A 167 4.60 6.39 6.13
C LEU A 167 5.03 7.69 5.45
N GLU A 168 4.08 8.58 5.15
CA GLU A 168 4.36 9.87 4.53
C GLU A 168 5.28 10.74 5.40
N GLN A 169 4.98 10.86 6.70
CA GLN A 169 5.80 11.60 7.66
C GLN A 169 7.23 11.06 7.72
N ASN A 170 7.40 9.76 7.90
CA ASN A 170 8.71 9.11 7.97
C ASN A 170 9.49 9.29 6.67
N SER A 171 8.82 9.18 5.53
CA SER A 171 9.43 9.34 4.21
C SER A 171 9.86 10.78 3.95
N SER A 172 9.05 11.75 4.38
CA SER A 172 9.40 13.16 4.30
C SER A 172 10.65 13.49 5.15
N LEU A 173 10.74 12.94 6.36
CA LEU A 173 11.91 13.13 7.24
C LEU A 173 13.17 12.48 6.64
N LEU A 174 13.06 11.23 6.16
CA LEU A 174 14.17 10.53 5.52
C LEU A 174 14.64 11.27 4.26
N GLY A 175 13.70 11.72 3.43
CA GLY A 175 13.99 12.49 2.22
C GLY A 175 14.63 13.85 2.51
N GLN A 176 14.40 14.44 3.69
CA GLN A 176 15.10 15.66 4.13
C GLN A 176 16.51 15.34 4.63
N ALA A 177 16.67 14.30 5.47
CA ALA A 177 17.97 13.87 5.98
C ALA A 177 18.95 13.53 4.84
N LEU A 178 18.52 12.73 3.87
CA LEU A 178 19.35 12.35 2.71
C LEU A 178 19.77 13.54 1.84
N LYS A 179 18.98 14.63 1.80
CA LYS A 179 19.35 15.87 1.10
C LYS A 179 20.36 16.69 1.89
N SER A 180 20.29 16.67 3.21
CA SER A 180 21.23 17.36 4.09
C SER A 180 22.63 16.73 4.08
N ASP A 181 22.71 15.41 3.83
CA ASP A 181 23.97 14.67 3.71
C ASP A 181 24.55 14.64 2.28
N ALA A 182 23.86 15.23 1.30
CA ALA A 182 24.39 15.36 -0.05
C ALA A 182 25.62 16.29 -0.04
N PRO A 183 26.78 15.86 -0.56
CA PRO A 183 27.94 16.73 -0.70
C PRO A 183 27.52 18.01 -1.42
N PRO A 184 27.93 19.21 -0.96
CA PRO A 184 27.61 20.44 -1.68
C PRO A 184 28.04 20.24 -3.12
N ALA A 185 27.12 20.49 -4.05
CA ALA A 185 27.43 20.47 -5.47
C ALA A 185 28.72 21.28 -5.66
N ALA A 186 29.75 20.63 -6.18
CA ALA A 186 31.06 21.23 -6.34
C ALA A 186 30.87 22.63 -6.90
N PRO A 187 31.45 23.68 -6.28
CA PRO A 187 31.24 25.03 -6.75
C PRO A 187 31.60 25.05 -8.23
N GLY A 188 30.61 25.30 -9.08
CA GLY A 188 30.83 25.63 -10.48
C GLY A 188 31.89 26.72 -10.52
N PRO A 189 32.79 26.72 -11.52
CA PRO A 189 34.01 27.51 -11.49
C PRO A 189 33.66 28.95 -11.16
N VAL A 190 33.98 29.33 -9.90
CA VAL A 190 33.97 30.71 -9.45
C VAL A 190 34.89 31.43 -10.40
N GLY A 191 34.30 32.40 -11.12
CA GLY A 191 35.01 33.25 -12.07
C GLY A 191 36.34 33.67 -11.46
N ARG A 192 37.42 33.25 -12.12
CA ARG A 192 38.75 33.76 -11.86
C ARG A 192 38.65 35.28 -11.96
N LEU A 193 38.86 35.97 -10.84
CA LEU A 193 39.12 37.39 -10.82
C LEU A 193 40.25 37.66 -11.81
N GLU A 194 39.92 38.34 -12.91
CA GLU A 194 40.88 38.93 -13.83
C GLU A 194 41.82 39.84 -13.03
N THR A 195 43.08 39.43 -12.92
CA THR A 195 44.17 40.33 -12.57
C THR A 195 44.52 41.12 -13.83
N PRO A 196 44.56 42.46 -13.81
CA PRO A 196 44.84 43.25 -14.99
C PRO A 196 46.31 43.12 -15.37
N ALA A 197 46.58 42.76 -16.63
CA ALA A 197 47.88 42.86 -17.26
C ALA A 197 47.81 43.87 -18.42
N PRO A 198 48.90 44.62 -18.68
CA PRO A 198 48.83 45.94 -19.25
C PRO A 198 48.66 45.97 -20.76
N GLU A 199 48.00 47.03 -21.19
CA GLU A 199 47.79 47.49 -22.54
C GLU A 199 49.11 47.66 -23.31
N THR A 200 49.24 47.00 -24.46
CA THR A 200 50.02 47.54 -25.58
C THR A 200 49.06 47.70 -26.76
N ALA A 201 48.82 48.97 -27.09
CA ALA A 201 48.00 49.41 -28.18
C ALA A 201 48.63 49.06 -29.55
N THR A 202 47.78 48.77 -30.53
CA THR A 202 47.80 49.46 -31.84
C THR A 202 46.48 49.25 -32.58
N ALA A 203 45.73 50.35 -32.62
CA ALA A 203 44.98 50.95 -33.73
C ALA A 203 44.24 50.06 -34.75
N GLY A 204 42.94 50.33 -34.87
CA GLY A 204 42.15 50.02 -36.05
C GLY A 204 40.63 50.18 -35.84
N ALA A 205 40.14 51.41 -35.81
CA ALA A 205 38.73 51.79 -36.06
C ALA A 205 38.72 52.68 -37.32
N PRO A 206 37.59 52.89 -38.05
CA PRO A 206 36.19 52.78 -37.64
C PRO A 206 35.36 51.91 -38.63
N GLU A 207 34.08 51.58 -38.43
CA GLU A 207 32.95 52.49 -38.65
C GLU A 207 31.62 51.73 -38.37
N ALA A 208 30.62 52.51 -37.97
CA ALA A 208 29.23 52.17 -37.66
C ALA A 208 28.52 51.41 -38.81
N VAL A 209 27.37 50.75 -38.66
CA VAL A 209 26.03 51.32 -38.40
C VAL A 209 25.04 50.14 -38.29
N ALA A 210 24.13 50.17 -37.31
CA ALA A 210 22.94 49.32 -37.27
C ALA A 210 21.93 49.74 -38.36
N PRO A 211 20.99 48.87 -38.76
CA PRO A 211 19.63 49.31 -38.48
C PRO A 211 18.70 48.20 -37.97
N ALA A 212 17.82 48.65 -37.09
CA ALA A 212 16.49 48.07 -36.91
C ALA A 212 15.68 48.18 -38.21
N LEU A 213 14.83 47.18 -38.50
CA LEU A 213 13.47 47.33 -39.01
C LEU A 213 12.95 45.93 -39.43
N GLY A 214 11.72 45.58 -39.05
CA GLY A 214 11.06 44.43 -39.69
C GLY A 214 9.86 43.81 -38.99
N LEU A 215 8.84 44.59 -38.66
CA LEU A 215 7.46 44.11 -38.50
C LEU A 215 6.94 43.48 -39.82
N ARG A 216 5.89 42.64 -39.68
CA ARG A 216 4.98 42.00 -40.68
C ARG A 216 5.34 40.53 -40.91
N GLY A 217 4.45 39.55 -40.79
CA GLY A 217 3.00 39.53 -40.69
C GLY A 217 2.49 38.25 -41.38
N ALA A 218 1.39 37.70 -40.87
CA ALA A 218 0.43 36.80 -41.54
C ALA A 218 0.96 35.52 -42.23
N LYS A 219 0.56 34.36 -41.72
CA LYS A 219 -0.70 33.71 -42.09
C LYS A 219 -1.04 32.59 -41.11
#